data_AF-E1KNW7-F1
#
_entry.id   AF-E1KNW7-F1
#
_cell.length_a   1.000
_cell.length_b   1.000
_cell.length_c   1.000
_cell.angle_alpha   90.00
_cell.angle_beta   90.00
_cell.angle_gamma   90.00
#
_symmetry.space_group_name_H-M   'P 1'
#
loop_
_entity.id
_entity.type
_entity.pdbx_description
1 polymer ?
#
loop_
_entity_poly.entity_id
_entity_poly.type
_entity_poly.pdbx_seq_one_letter_code
_entity_poly.pdbx_strand_id
1 'polypeptide(L)' 'MKPTHLARLSDEAATTLYAFLEADYTAERIENIQAIEDYLMDQWRDNNTINPDLALRFLDTLRVLRKDLKAFLPTEEA' A
#
# COMPACT_ATOMS: atom_id res chain seq x y z
N MET A 1 -13.60 15.72 24.67
CA MET A 1 -14.77 15.21 23.92
C MET A 1 -14.22 14.14 22.98
N LYS A 2 -14.45 12.85 23.26
CA LYS A 2 -13.92 11.75 22.43
C LYS A 2 -14.85 11.55 21.22
N PRO A 3 -14.33 11.33 20.00
CA PRO A 3 -15.16 11.24 18.80
C PRO A 3 -16.00 9.96 18.84
N THR A 4 -17.31 10.13 18.98
CA THR A 4 -18.35 9.09 19.13
C THR A 4 -18.71 8.36 17.83
N HIS A 5 -18.03 8.64 16.71
CA HIS A 5 -18.37 8.07 15.40
C HIS A 5 -17.70 6.73 15.06
N LEU A 6 -16.68 6.29 15.81
CA LEU A 6 -16.07 4.96 15.63
C LEU A 6 -16.89 3.81 16.22
N ALA A 7 -17.94 4.12 17.00
CA ALA A 7 -18.67 3.16 17.82
C ALA A 7 -19.68 2.24 17.08
N ARG A 8 -19.64 2.18 15.73
CA ARG A 8 -20.56 1.32 14.95
C ARG A 8 -19.92 0.60 13.76
N LEU A 9 -18.60 0.49 13.75
CA LEU A 9 -17.94 -0.52 12.92
C LEU A 9 -18.13 -1.88 13.60
N SER A 10 -18.46 -2.93 12.85
CA SER A 10 -18.37 -4.29 13.40
C SER A 10 -16.98 -4.49 13.99
N ASP A 11 -16.83 -5.28 15.03
CA ASP A 11 -15.54 -5.49 15.70
C ASP A 11 -14.43 -5.88 14.69
N GLU A 12 -14.79 -6.58 13.62
CA GLU A 12 -13.91 -6.92 12.48
C GLU A 12 -13.48 -5.71 11.64
N ALA A 13 -14.40 -4.78 11.34
CA ALA A 13 -14.09 -3.56 10.62
C ALA A 13 -13.27 -2.59 11.49
N ALA A 14 -13.54 -2.54 12.80
CA ALA A 14 -12.73 -1.80 13.75
C ALA A 14 -11.31 -2.40 13.87
N THR A 15 -11.19 -3.73 13.99
CA THR A 15 -9.89 -4.43 14.02
C THR A 15 -9.08 -4.19 12.75
N THR A 16 -9.73 -4.26 11.60
CA THR A 16 -9.10 -3.98 10.30
C THR A 16 -8.63 -2.53 10.22
N LEU A 17 -9.45 -1.57 10.67
CA LEU A 17 -9.06 -0.17 10.74
C LEU A 17 -7.92 0.08 11.74
N TYR A 18 -7.93 -0.57 12.91
CA TYR A 18 -6.84 -0.49 13.87
C TYR A 18 -5.56 -1.08 13.29
N ALA A 19 -5.63 -2.23 12.61
CA ALA A 19 -4.49 -2.82 11.91
C ALA A 19 -3.95 -1.89 10.80
N PHE A 20 -4.81 -1.20 10.05
CA PHE A 20 -4.38 -0.18 9.09
C PHE A 20 -3.75 1.05 9.76
N LEU A 21 -4.11 1.34 11.01
CA LEU A 21 -3.52 2.42 11.82
C LEU A 21 -2.22 2.01 12.51
N GLU A 22 -1.90 0.71 12.59
CA GLU A 22 -0.59 0.25 13.05
C GLU A 22 0.46 0.59 11.97
N ALA A 23 1.43 1.42 12.35
CA ALA A 23 2.49 1.89 11.44
C ALA A 23 3.25 0.72 10.81
N ASP A 24 3.45 -0.36 11.55
CA ASP A 24 4.15 -1.57 11.11
C ASP A 24 3.39 -2.30 9.99
N TYR A 25 2.06 -2.37 10.07
CA TYR A 25 1.24 -2.99 9.03
C TYR A 25 1.30 -2.19 7.72
N THR A 26 1.17 -0.86 7.80
CA THR A 26 1.25 0.00 6.61
C THR A 26 2.66 -0.01 6.01
N ALA A 27 3.71 -0.03 6.83
CA ALA A 27 5.09 -0.17 6.40
C ALA A 27 5.32 -1.49 5.65
N GLU A 28 4.88 -2.62 6.21
CA GLU A 28 4.97 -3.94 5.58
C GLU A 28 4.26 -3.96 4.20
N ARG A 29 3.10 -3.31 4.08
CA ARG A 29 2.37 -3.23 2.80
C ARG A 29 3.09 -2.37 1.77
N ILE A 30 3.73 -1.28 2.18
CA ILE A 30 4.57 -0.45 1.31
C ILE A 30 5.77 -1.25 0.79
N GLU A 31 6.44 -2.02 1.66
CA GLU A 31 7.57 -2.89 1.27
C GLU A 31 7.13 -3.98 0.30
N ASN A 32 5.99 -4.64 0.55
CA ASN A 32 5.45 -5.65 -0.34
C ASN A 32 5.11 -5.07 -1.73
N ILE A 33 4.53 -3.87 -1.80
CA ILE A 33 4.24 -3.20 -3.07
C ILE A 33 5.52 -2.85 -3.82
N GLN A 34 6.55 -2.37 -3.12
CA GLN A 34 7.88 -2.12 -3.69
C GLN A 34 8.44 -3.39 -4.33
N ALA A 35 8.40 -4.53 -3.63
CA ALA A 35 8.89 -5.80 -4.15
C ALA A 35 8.12 -6.28 -5.40
N ILE A 36 6.81 -6.03 -5.46
CA ILE A 36 5.99 -6.35 -6.65
C ILE A 36 6.36 -5.42 -7.83
N GLU A 37 6.57 -4.13 -7.58
CA GLU A 37 7.04 -3.20 -8.62
C GLU A 37 8.38 -3.66 -9.22
N ASP A 38 9.33 -4.03 -8.35
CA ASP A 38 10.66 -4.49 -8.76
C ASP A 38 10.55 -5.79 -9.58
N TYR A 39 9.74 -6.76 -9.11
CA TYR A 39 9.48 -8.00 -9.86
C TYR A 39 8.87 -7.72 -11.24
N LEU A 40 7.88 -6.83 -11.34
CA LEU A 40 7.26 -6.47 -12.63
C LEU A 40 8.25 -5.80 -13.57
N MET A 41 9.14 -4.96 -13.05
CA MET A 41 10.22 -4.34 -13.81
C MET A 41 11.18 -5.40 -14.37
N ASP A 42 11.60 -6.38 -13.57
CA ASP A 42 12.48 -7.46 -14.00
C ASP A 42 11.80 -8.33 -15.08
N GLN A 43 10.53 -8.67 -14.88
CA GLN A 43 9.76 -9.45 -15.86
C GLN A 43 9.60 -8.72 -17.19
N TRP A 44 9.37 -7.40 -17.16
CA TRP A 44 9.23 -6.60 -18.37
C TRP A 44 10.57 -6.33 -19.05
N ARG A 45 11.59 -5.87 -18.31
CA ARG A 45 12.86 -5.39 -18.85
C ARG A 45 13.83 -6.52 -19.19
N ASP A 46 13.97 -7.48 -18.28
CA ASP A 46 15.03 -8.48 -18.37
C ASP A 46 14.53 -9.80 -18.97
N ASN A 47 13.30 -10.20 -18.64
CA ASN A 47 12.72 -11.45 -19.13
C ASN A 47 11.80 -11.26 -20.35
N ASN A 48 11.35 -10.04 -20.63
CA ASN A 48 10.40 -9.71 -21.70
C ASN A 48 9.14 -10.61 -21.69
N THR A 49 8.67 -11.00 -20.50
CA THR A 49 7.56 -11.95 -20.29
C THR A 49 6.19 -11.29 -20.20
N ILE A 50 6.15 -9.96 -20.04
CA ILE A 50 4.93 -9.17 -19.88
C ILE A 50 4.84 -8.15 -21.00
N ASN A 51 3.62 -7.94 -21.54
CA ASN A 51 3.37 -6.89 -22.51
C ASN A 51 3.72 -5.50 -21.92
N PRO A 52 4.47 -4.64 -22.64
CA PRO A 52 4.85 -3.31 -22.16
C PRO A 52 3.70 -2.41 -21.70
N ASP A 53 2.57 -2.39 -22.42
CA ASP A 53 1.41 -1.57 -22.06
C ASP A 53 0.72 -2.09 -20.79
N LEU A 54 0.83 -3.39 -20.53
CA LEU A 54 0.31 -4.01 -19.32
C LEU A 54 1.24 -3.74 -18.13
N ALA A 55 2.56 -3.87 -18.35
CA ALA A 55 3.58 -3.56 -17.36
C ALA A 55 3.49 -2.10 -16.90
N LEU A 56 3.38 -1.16 -17.85
CA LEU A 56 3.24 0.26 -17.55
C LEU A 56 2.00 0.54 -16.69
N ARG A 57 0.84 0.00 -17.08
CA ARG A 57 -0.42 0.17 -16.33
C ARG A 57 -0.33 -0.37 -14.90
N PHE A 58 0.27 -1.54 -14.70
CA PHE A 58 0.46 -2.09 -13.35
C PHE A 58 1.44 -1.26 -12.53
N LEU A 59 2.58 -0.88 -13.10
CA LEU A 59 3.58 -0.05 -12.42
C LEU A 59 3.00 1.31 -11.99
N ASP A 60 2.22 1.96 -12.86
CA ASP A 60 1.57 3.23 -12.53
C ASP A 60 0.56 3.06 -11.38
N THR A 61 -0.25 2.00 -11.41
CA THR A 61 -1.23 1.71 -10.35
C THR A 61 -0.54 1.45 -9.01
N LEU A 62 0.50 0.61 -8.99
CA LEU A 62 1.24 0.27 -7.78
C LEU A 62 1.98 1.47 -7.20
N ARG A 63 2.57 2.32 -8.05
CA ARG A 63 3.24 3.55 -7.62
C ARG A 63 2.29 4.51 -6.93
N VAL A 64 1.08 4.68 -7.48
CA VAL A 64 0.02 5.50 -6.85
C VAL A 64 -0.39 4.90 -5.52
N LEU A 65 -0.68 3.60 -5.47
CA LEU A 65 -1.06 2.92 -4.23
C LEU A 65 0.03 3.04 -3.15
N ARG A 66 1.30 2.85 -3.49
CA ARG A 66 2.43 3.02 -2.57
C ARG A 66 2.51 4.45 -2.04
N LYS A 67 2.30 5.44 -2.90
CA LYS A 67 2.28 6.86 -2.50
C LYS A 67 1.13 7.14 -1.53
N ASP A 68 -0.06 6.63 -1.82
CA ASP A 68 -1.23 6.84 -0.99
C ASP A 68 -1.05 6.16 0.38
N LEU A 69 -0.48 4.96 0.42
CA LEU A 69 -0.13 4.26 1.67
C LEU A 69 0.93 5.01 2.48
N LYS A 70 1.96 5.57 1.83
CA LYS A 70 2.97 6.40 2.50
C LYS A 70 2.38 7.62 3.19
N ALA A 71 1.25 8.16 2.71
CA ALA A 71 0.59 9.30 3.34
C ALA A 71 -0.08 8.94 4.69
N PHE A 72 -0.30 7.65 4.97
CA PHE A 72 -0.81 7.17 6.26
C PHE A 72 0.28 6.87 7.27
N LEU A 73 1.55 6.79 6.86
CA LEU A 73 2.64 6.66 7.81
C LEU A 73 2.74 7.94 8.65
N PRO A 74 2.95 7.84 9.98
CA PRO A 74 3.22 9.00 10.80
C PRO A 74 4.42 9.73 10.20
N THR A 75 4.26 11.03 9.96
CA THR A 75 5.38 11.87 9.55
C THR A 75 6.36 11.82 10.70
N GLU A 76 7.58 11.29 10.49
CA GLU A 76 8.64 11.42 11.49
C GLU A 76 8.71 12.92 11.84
N GLU A 77 8.40 13.26 13.08
CA GLU A 77 8.59 14.62 13.58
C GLU A 77 10.10 14.92 13.45
N ALA A 78 10.42 15.78 12.48
CA ALA A 78 11.77 16.27 12.21
C ALA A 78 12.26 17.23 13.30
#